data_AF-A0A835HC20-F1
#
_entry.id   AF-A0A835HC20-F1
#
_cell.length_a   1.000
_cell.length_b   1.000
_cell.length_c   1.000
_cell.angle_alpha   90.00
_cell.angle_beta   90.00
_cell.angle_gamma   90.00
#
_symmetry.space_group_name_H-M   'P 1'
#
loop_
_entity.id
_entity.type
_entity.pdbx_description
1 polymer ?
#
loop_
_entity_poly.entity_id
_entity_poly.type
_entity_poly.pdbx_seq_one_letter_code
_entity_poly.pdbx_strand_id
1 'polypeptide(L)'
;MYTNCLLLGLDPSILGGTGGRVGLFRHSNPKLGEQLLYFILSSLRRPIQSAKDFDKVWPIFDSRFQSERLRKVVRGIINELESQGALLRSNSRVSSLATCCGPRFVELLWQLSLHALREVHRRTFPGDVASNLLPASLTDVALSHAATLLPVTKARITLERRKFLKNADTAAYLQQELEKLQDLRNKAKMDGELWDDRVSSSSAQNSHLVSKVTRLWESLLARKSQHEVLASGPIEDLIAHREHRYRISGSALLSAMDQSS
;
A
#
# COMPACT_ATOMS: atom_id res chain seq x y z
N MET A 1 14.47 3.11 -6.58
CA MET A 1 15.53 2.51 -5.73
C MET A 1 16.55 1.83 -6.63
N TYR A 2 16.17 0.78 -7.37
CA TYR A 2 17.10 0.05 -8.26
C TYR A 2 17.87 0.93 -9.24
N THR A 3 17.19 1.85 -9.93
CA THR A 3 17.85 2.80 -10.84
C THR A 3 18.92 3.63 -10.13
N ASN A 4 18.65 4.09 -8.91
CA ASN A 4 19.62 4.85 -8.12
C ASN A 4 20.85 4.00 -7.80
N CYS A 5 20.66 2.73 -7.40
CA CYS A 5 21.77 1.83 -7.11
C CYS A 5 22.59 1.51 -8.37
N LEU A 6 21.97 1.34 -9.53
CA LEU A 6 22.68 1.16 -10.80
C LEU A 6 23.53 2.38 -11.16
N LEU A 7 22.98 3.59 -10.99
CA LEU A 7 23.73 4.84 -11.21
C LEU A 7 24.88 5.03 -10.22
N LEU A 8 24.79 4.45 -9.02
CA LEU A 8 25.88 4.38 -8.05
C LEU A 8 26.93 3.30 -8.38
N GLY A 9 26.71 2.48 -9.41
CA GLY A 9 27.63 1.41 -9.82
C GLY A 9 27.35 0.05 -9.20
N LEU A 10 26.12 -0.23 -8.74
CA LEU A 10 25.75 -1.57 -8.27
C LEU A 10 25.83 -2.57 -9.43
N ASP A 11 26.56 -3.67 -9.23
CA ASP A 11 26.55 -4.80 -10.15
C ASP A 11 25.17 -5.50 -10.12
N PRO A 12 24.45 -5.59 -11.26
CA PRO A 12 23.17 -6.29 -11.34
C PRO A 12 23.22 -7.74 -10.86
N SER A 13 24.37 -8.40 -10.91
CA SER A 13 24.57 -9.78 -10.46
C SER A 13 24.27 -9.97 -8.98
N ILE A 14 24.45 -8.92 -8.17
CA ILE A 14 24.16 -8.92 -6.71
C ILE A 14 22.65 -9.06 -6.44
N LEU A 15 21.78 -8.70 -7.39
CA LEU A 15 20.33 -8.77 -7.25
C LEU A 15 19.75 -10.16 -7.60
N GLY A 16 20.58 -11.12 -8.03
CA GLY A 16 20.13 -12.42 -8.54
C GLY A 16 19.69 -12.36 -10.00
N GLY A 17 20.06 -13.37 -10.79
CA GLY A 17 19.94 -13.39 -12.26
C GLY A 17 18.52 -13.18 -12.83
N THR A 18 18.49 -12.41 -13.92
CA THR A 18 17.52 -12.36 -15.07
C THR A 18 16.02 -12.62 -14.88
N GLY A 19 15.40 -12.45 -13.70
CA GLY A 19 13.96 -12.75 -13.58
C GLY A 19 13.08 -12.00 -12.57
N GLY A 20 13.61 -11.23 -11.62
CA GLY A 20 12.77 -10.78 -10.48
C GLY A 20 13.13 -9.44 -9.88
N ARG A 21 13.11 -8.34 -10.65
CA ARG A 21 13.31 -6.97 -10.08
C ARG A 21 12.13 -6.48 -9.23
N VAL A 22 10.99 -7.16 -9.30
CA VAL A 22 9.78 -6.81 -8.56
C VAL A 22 9.59 -7.80 -7.41
N GLY A 23 9.35 -7.28 -6.20
CA GLY A 23 9.00 -8.11 -5.06
C GLY A 23 10.16 -8.75 -4.28
N LEU A 24 11.42 -8.34 -4.49
CA LEU A 24 12.61 -8.84 -3.76
C LEU A 24 12.48 -8.77 -2.23
N PHE A 25 11.62 -7.88 -1.73
CA PHE A 25 11.35 -7.64 -0.32
C PHE A 25 9.88 -7.87 0.05
N ARG A 26 9.12 -8.64 -0.75
CA ARG A 26 7.77 -9.08 -0.40
C ARG A 26 7.79 -10.02 0.81
N HIS A 27 8.85 -10.80 0.92
CA HIS A 27 9.15 -11.66 2.06
C HIS A 27 10.47 -11.22 2.72
N SER A 28 10.74 -11.76 3.92
CA SER A 28 11.99 -11.52 4.66
C SER A 28 13.20 -11.89 3.80
N ASN A 29 14.09 -10.94 3.55
CA ASN A 29 15.30 -11.16 2.75
C ASN A 29 16.50 -10.39 3.35
N PRO A 30 16.99 -10.81 4.53
CA PRO A 30 18.07 -10.12 5.22
C PRO A 30 19.38 -10.16 4.45
N LYS A 31 19.71 -11.26 3.74
CA LYS A 31 20.97 -11.36 2.99
C LYS A 31 21.10 -10.27 1.91
N LEU A 32 20.08 -10.14 1.06
CA LEU A 32 20.06 -9.09 0.02
C LEU A 32 19.91 -7.69 0.64
N GLY A 33 19.09 -7.57 1.69
CA GLY A 33 18.91 -6.30 2.40
C GLY A 33 20.21 -5.76 2.98
N GLU A 34 20.99 -6.61 3.64
CA GLU A 34 22.29 -6.28 4.22
C GLU A 34 23.32 -5.93 3.15
N GLN A 35 23.36 -6.65 2.03
CA GLN A 35 24.22 -6.33 0.88
C GLN A 35 23.90 -4.96 0.29
N LEU A 36 22.62 -4.65 0.10
CA LEU A 36 22.21 -3.35 -0.44
C LEU A 36 22.45 -2.21 0.56
N LEU A 37 22.21 -2.44 1.85
CA LEU A 37 22.51 -1.46 2.89
C LEU A 37 24.01 -1.15 2.94
N TYR A 38 24.85 -2.19 2.93
CA TYR A 38 26.30 -2.02 2.86
C TYR A 38 26.71 -1.22 1.62
N PHE A 39 26.26 -1.63 0.42
CA PHE A 39 26.59 -0.94 -0.83
C PHE A 39 26.20 0.55 -0.81
N ILE A 40 24.96 0.86 -0.43
CA ILE A 40 24.47 2.25 -0.43
C ILE A 40 25.23 3.09 0.60
N LEU A 41 25.43 2.56 1.81
CA LEU A 41 26.09 3.31 2.88
C LEU A 41 27.60 3.46 2.64
N SER A 42 28.27 2.48 2.04
CA SER A 42 29.66 2.61 1.60
C SER A 42 29.81 3.57 0.42
N SER A 43 28.81 3.68 -0.45
CA SER A 43 28.80 4.73 -1.50
C SER A 43 28.68 6.13 -0.89
N LEU A 44 27.95 6.25 0.22
CA LEU A 44 27.73 7.52 0.93
C LEU A 44 28.93 7.92 1.81
N ARG A 45 29.46 6.99 2.60
CA ARG A 45 30.59 7.17 3.52
C ARG A 45 31.86 6.96 2.72
N ARG A 46 32.63 8.03 2.47
CA ARG A 46 33.91 8.01 1.71
C ARG A 46 34.74 6.75 2.02
N PRO A 47 35.58 6.23 1.09
CA PRO A 47 36.26 4.93 1.24
C PRO A 47 36.96 4.70 2.59
N ILE A 48 37.60 5.75 3.12
CA ILE A 48 38.30 5.71 4.40
C ILE A 48 37.33 5.57 5.58
N GLN A 49 36.20 6.26 5.54
CA GLN A 49 35.20 6.22 6.60
C GLN A 49 34.39 4.91 6.54
N SER A 50 34.01 4.46 5.34
CA SER A 50 33.33 3.17 5.18
C SER A 50 34.18 2.00 5.68
N ALA A 51 35.50 2.03 5.43
CA ALA A 51 36.40 0.99 5.92
C ALA A 51 36.42 0.92 7.46
N LYS A 52 36.35 2.07 8.13
CA LYS A 52 36.26 2.15 9.60
C LYS A 52 34.90 1.71 10.11
N ASP A 53 33.82 2.18 9.50
CA ASP A 53 32.46 1.91 9.94
C ASP A 53 32.10 0.42 9.85
N PHE A 54 32.61 -0.27 8.82
CA PHE A 54 32.33 -1.68 8.55
C PHE A 54 33.48 -2.63 8.92
N ASP A 55 34.51 -2.14 9.62
CA ASP A 55 35.64 -2.95 10.07
C ASP A 55 35.15 -4.16 10.89
N LYS A 56 35.57 -5.37 10.51
CA LYS A 56 35.21 -6.66 11.15
C LYS A 56 33.72 -7.03 11.10
N VAL A 57 32.89 -6.25 10.43
CA VAL A 57 31.44 -6.49 10.29
C VAL A 57 31.08 -6.96 8.88
N TRP A 58 31.94 -6.65 7.91
CA TRP A 58 31.80 -7.04 6.51
C TRP A 58 33.08 -7.74 6.00
N PRO A 59 33.01 -8.79 5.16
CA PRO A 59 31.81 -9.49 4.65
C PRO A 59 31.08 -10.32 5.71
N ILE A 60 29.78 -10.56 5.48
CA ILE A 60 28.95 -11.39 6.39
C ILE A 60 29.07 -12.85 5.96
N PHE A 61 29.68 -13.68 6.81
CA PHE A 61 29.94 -15.10 6.53
C PHE A 61 28.96 -16.03 7.29
N ASP A 62 27.68 -15.64 7.41
CA ASP A 62 26.59 -16.36 8.12
C ASP A 62 26.62 -16.35 9.66
N SER A 63 27.44 -15.53 10.32
CA SER A 63 27.35 -15.35 11.78
C SER A 63 26.21 -14.39 12.14
N ARG A 64 25.19 -14.89 12.87
CA ARG A 64 24.10 -14.07 13.46
C ARG A 64 24.62 -12.86 14.23
N PHE A 65 25.80 -12.99 14.84
CA PHE A 65 26.48 -11.91 15.55
C PHE A 65 26.98 -10.80 14.62
N GLN A 66 27.51 -11.13 13.44
CA GLN A 66 27.93 -10.14 12.44
C GLN A 66 26.75 -9.37 11.87
N SER A 67 25.63 -10.06 11.56
CA SER A 67 24.38 -9.42 11.11
C SER A 67 23.86 -8.42 12.15
N GLU A 68 23.85 -8.76 13.45
CA GLU A 68 23.41 -7.81 14.47
C GLU A 68 24.37 -6.62 14.62
N ARG A 69 25.67 -6.84 14.51
CA ARG A 69 26.66 -5.76 14.49
C ARG A 69 26.48 -4.83 13.30
N LEU A 70 26.26 -5.37 12.10
CA LEU A 70 25.94 -4.58 10.90
C LEU A 70 24.72 -3.73 11.13
N ARG A 71 23.63 -4.32 11.62
CA ARG A 71 22.40 -3.57 11.92
C ARG A 71 22.66 -2.46 12.93
N LYS A 72 23.53 -2.67 13.92
CA LYS A 72 23.91 -1.62 14.88
C LYS A 72 24.64 -0.46 14.21
N VAL A 73 25.61 -0.73 13.33
CA VAL A 73 26.33 0.29 12.54
C VAL A 73 25.36 1.04 11.63
N VAL A 74 24.55 0.31 10.87
CA VAL A 74 23.53 0.86 9.96
C VAL A 74 22.57 1.78 10.72
N ARG A 75 22.06 1.36 11.89
CA ARG A 75 21.21 2.21 12.74
C ARG A 75 21.94 3.49 13.18
N GLY A 76 23.22 3.40 13.55
CA GLY A 76 24.02 4.57 13.94
C GLY A 76 24.14 5.58 12.80
N ILE A 77 24.51 5.12 11.61
CA ILE A 77 24.63 5.96 10.41
C ILE A 77 23.29 6.60 10.06
N ILE A 78 22.21 5.82 10.11
CA ILE A 78 20.86 6.30 9.83
C ILE A 78 20.43 7.40 10.81
N ASN A 79 20.71 7.24 12.12
CA ASN A 79 20.39 8.24 13.13
C ASN A 79 21.18 9.54 12.91
N GLU A 80 22.44 9.43 12.50
CA GLU A 80 23.25 10.60 12.14
C GLU A 80 22.62 11.36 10.95
N LEU A 81 22.23 10.65 9.89
CA LEU A 81 21.57 11.25 8.72
C LEU A 81 20.19 11.87 9.06
N GLU A 82 19.43 11.27 9.98
CA GLU A 82 18.20 11.88 10.49
C GLU A 82 18.50 13.19 11.25
N SER A 83 19.53 13.21 12.10
CA SER A 83 19.90 14.41 12.85
C SER A 83 20.37 15.56 11.95
N GLN A 84 20.94 15.22 10.79
CA GLN A 84 21.32 16.17 9.74
C GLN A 84 20.13 16.60 8.86
N GLY A 85 18.93 16.04 9.08
CA GLY A 85 17.74 16.33 8.28
C GLY A 85 17.74 15.70 6.87
N ALA A 86 18.64 14.74 6.60
CA ALA A 86 18.77 14.11 5.29
C ALA A 86 17.73 13.00 5.02
N LEU A 87 17.11 12.45 6.07
CA LEU A 87 16.14 11.35 6.00
C LEU A 87 14.91 11.64 6.88
N LEU A 88 13.73 11.17 6.46
CA LEU A 88 12.50 11.25 7.27
C LEU A 88 12.50 10.23 8.41
N ARG A 89 12.29 10.68 9.65
CA ARG A 89 12.25 9.81 10.83
C ARG A 89 11.12 8.78 10.74
N SER A 90 11.42 7.50 11.02
CA SER A 90 10.42 6.41 10.94
C SER A 90 10.47 5.47 12.15
N ASN A 91 9.30 5.23 12.74
CA ASN A 91 9.17 4.55 14.04
C ASN A 91 9.33 3.01 14.03
N SER A 92 9.44 2.31 12.90
CA SER A 92 9.63 0.83 12.85
C SER A 92 10.95 0.37 12.25
N ARG A 93 11.95 1.25 12.16
CA ARG A 93 13.21 0.93 11.49
C ARG A 93 13.90 -0.30 12.08
N VAL A 94 13.80 -0.53 13.39
CA VAL A 94 14.42 -1.69 14.06
C VAL A 94 13.88 -3.01 13.49
N SER A 95 12.56 -3.17 13.45
CA SER A 95 11.92 -4.38 12.92
C SER A 95 12.12 -4.50 11.41
N SER A 96 12.06 -3.39 10.68
CA SER A 96 12.27 -3.38 9.21
C SER A 96 13.71 -3.72 8.82
N LEU A 97 14.71 -3.31 9.60
CA LEU A 97 16.11 -3.70 9.39
C LEU A 97 16.38 -5.16 9.79
N ALA A 98 15.65 -5.70 10.76
CA ALA A 98 15.79 -7.08 11.16
C ALA A 98 15.27 -8.06 10.09
N THR A 99 14.11 -7.76 9.50
CA THR A 99 13.48 -8.63 8.49
C THR A 99 13.85 -8.26 7.05
N CYS A 100 14.29 -7.02 6.82
CA CYS A 100 14.56 -6.47 5.49
C CYS A 100 13.39 -6.74 4.51
N CYS A 101 12.16 -6.45 4.92
CA CYS A 101 10.98 -6.69 4.09
C CYS A 101 9.86 -5.66 4.27
N GLY A 102 8.95 -5.66 3.31
CA GLY A 102 7.76 -4.83 3.30
C GLY A 102 8.01 -3.39 2.84
N PRO A 103 6.94 -2.59 2.72
CA PRO A 103 6.99 -1.27 2.10
C PRO A 103 7.92 -0.30 2.84
N ARG A 104 7.99 -0.39 4.17
CA ARG A 104 8.82 0.49 5.00
C ARG A 104 10.32 0.28 4.80
N PHE A 105 10.72 -0.97 4.56
CA PHE A 105 12.11 -1.29 4.27
C PHE A 105 12.49 -0.81 2.86
N VAL A 106 11.62 -1.04 1.87
CA VAL A 106 11.82 -0.56 0.49
C VAL A 106 11.88 0.97 0.45
N GLU A 107 11.03 1.65 1.21
CA GLU A 107 11.05 3.10 1.35
C GLU A 107 12.38 3.59 1.96
N LEU A 108 12.87 2.93 3.01
CA LEU A 108 14.17 3.24 3.60
C LEU A 108 15.31 3.10 2.58
N LEU A 109 15.37 1.98 1.85
CA LEU A 109 16.37 1.79 0.79
C LEU A 109 16.25 2.83 -0.31
N TRP A 110 15.03 3.23 -0.66
CA TRP A 110 14.82 4.29 -1.63
C TRP A 110 15.33 5.65 -1.13
N GLN A 111 15.01 6.03 0.10
CA GLN A 111 15.49 7.27 0.72
C GLN A 111 17.03 7.29 0.81
N LEU A 112 17.64 6.20 1.27
CA LEU A 112 19.09 6.05 1.37
C LEU A 112 19.76 6.11 -0.01
N SER A 113 19.26 5.37 -1.00
CA SER A 113 19.83 5.35 -2.35
C SER A 113 19.71 6.71 -3.05
N LEU A 114 18.60 7.43 -2.85
CA LEU A 114 18.43 8.77 -3.41
C LEU A 114 19.40 9.77 -2.75
N HIS A 115 19.51 9.73 -1.42
CA HIS A 115 20.45 10.60 -0.71
C HIS A 115 21.89 10.32 -1.12
N ALA A 116 22.28 9.03 -1.20
CA ALA A 116 23.60 8.62 -1.68
C ALA A 116 23.87 9.11 -3.10
N LEU A 117 22.92 8.96 -4.03
CA LEU A 117 23.09 9.42 -5.41
C LEU A 117 23.33 10.93 -5.49
N ARG A 118 22.54 11.72 -4.76
CA ARG A 118 22.70 13.18 -4.72
C ARG A 118 24.07 13.58 -4.18
N GLU A 119 24.48 12.93 -3.10
CA GLU A 119 25.72 13.27 -2.41
C GLU A 119 26.96 12.82 -3.20
N VAL A 120 26.91 11.66 -3.86
CA VAL A 120 27.96 11.22 -4.78
C VAL A 120 28.02 12.15 -5.99
N HIS A 121 26.89 12.45 -6.63
CA HIS A 121 26.86 13.35 -7.79
C HIS A 121 27.41 14.75 -7.45
N ARG A 122 27.03 15.32 -6.29
CA ARG A 122 27.55 16.60 -5.80
C ARG A 122 29.08 16.61 -5.62
N ARG A 123 29.65 15.48 -5.21
CA ARG A 123 31.11 15.33 -5.04
C ARG A 123 31.83 15.13 -6.37
N THR A 124 31.24 14.34 -7.26
CA THR A 124 31.86 13.98 -8.55
C THR A 124 31.78 15.13 -9.56
N PHE A 125 30.70 15.92 -9.55
CA PHE A 125 30.43 16.97 -10.54
C PHE A 125 30.10 18.31 -9.89
N PRO A 126 31.03 18.94 -9.13
CA PRO A 126 30.76 20.18 -8.41
C PRO A 126 30.44 21.35 -9.36
N GLY A 127 31.04 21.38 -10.55
CA GLY A 127 30.77 22.40 -11.57
C GLY A 127 29.36 22.32 -12.16
N ASP A 128 28.86 21.11 -12.40
CA ASP A 128 27.51 20.89 -12.93
C ASP A 128 26.45 21.29 -11.90
N VAL A 129 26.64 20.90 -10.63
CA VAL A 129 25.74 21.28 -9.54
C VAL A 129 25.68 22.80 -9.31
N ALA A 130 26.77 23.51 -9.57
CA ALA A 130 26.77 24.98 -9.49
C ALA A 130 25.92 25.62 -10.61
N SER A 131 25.88 24.99 -11.79
CA SER A 131 25.07 25.45 -12.92
C SER A 131 23.62 24.97 -12.87
N ASN A 132 23.37 23.79 -12.30
CA ASN A 132 22.09 23.11 -12.22
C ASN A 132 21.82 22.70 -10.78
N LEU A 133 20.95 23.44 -10.09
CA LEU A 133 20.60 23.12 -8.71
C LEU A 133 19.96 21.73 -8.63
N LEU A 134 20.46 20.90 -7.72
CA LEU A 134 19.85 19.61 -7.44
C LEU A 134 18.42 19.79 -6.92
N PRO A 135 17.47 18.88 -7.25
CA PRO A 135 16.11 18.92 -6.72
C PRO A 135 16.11 19.07 -5.19
N ALA A 136 15.06 19.60 -4.56
CA ALA A 136 15.02 19.72 -3.09
C ALA A 136 15.14 18.35 -2.39
N SER A 137 15.59 18.33 -1.13
CA SER A 137 15.71 17.10 -0.35
C SER A 137 14.34 16.47 -0.08
N LEU A 138 14.26 15.16 0.17
CA LEU A 138 12.98 14.49 0.42
C LEU A 138 12.26 15.03 1.65
N THR A 139 13.01 15.42 2.67
CA THR A 139 12.49 16.04 3.87
C THR A 139 11.84 17.38 3.55
N ASP A 140 12.49 18.23 2.75
CA ASP A 140 11.91 19.51 2.31
C ASP A 140 10.61 19.29 1.51
N VAL A 141 10.64 18.38 0.52
CA VAL A 141 9.46 18.09 -0.32
C VAL A 141 8.32 17.51 0.51
N ALA A 142 8.59 16.55 1.39
CA ALA A 142 7.56 15.90 2.20
C ALA A 142 6.95 16.87 3.23
N LEU A 143 7.75 17.74 3.84
CA LEU A 143 7.25 18.76 4.78
C LEU A 143 6.37 19.78 4.08
N SER A 144 6.75 20.25 2.88
CA SER A 144 5.94 21.19 2.10
C SER A 144 4.59 20.60 1.70
N HIS A 145 4.55 19.35 1.23
CA HIS A 145 3.28 18.72 0.79
C HIS A 145 2.42 18.22 1.95
N ALA A 146 3.00 17.77 3.07
CA ALA A 146 2.24 17.28 4.22
C ALA A 146 1.37 18.38 4.84
N ALA A 147 1.89 19.61 4.91
CA ALA A 147 1.13 20.76 5.41
C ALA A 147 -0.11 21.03 4.55
N THR A 148 0.00 20.92 3.22
CA THR A 148 -1.11 21.12 2.28
C THR A 148 -2.10 19.95 2.25
N LEU A 149 -1.63 18.71 2.47
CA LEU A 149 -2.45 17.50 2.41
C LEU A 149 -3.23 17.21 3.70
N LEU A 150 -2.79 17.73 4.84
CA LEU A 150 -3.45 17.48 6.12
C LEU A 150 -4.91 18.01 6.15
N PRO A 151 -5.22 19.24 5.71
CA PRO A 151 -6.60 19.72 5.60
C PRO A 151 -7.46 18.87 4.66
N VAL A 152 -6.91 18.47 3.50
CA VAL A 152 -7.61 17.65 2.50
C VAL A 152 -7.96 16.27 3.08
N THR A 153 -7.01 15.66 3.79
CA THR A 153 -7.21 14.35 4.42
C THR A 153 -8.27 14.41 5.52
N LYS A 154 -8.23 15.46 6.37
CA LYS A 154 -9.27 15.70 7.38
C LYS A 154 -10.65 15.88 6.75
N ALA A 155 -10.74 16.67 5.68
CA ALA A 155 -12.00 16.88 4.96
C ALA A 155 -12.56 15.57 4.37
N ARG A 156 -11.69 14.73 3.79
CA ARG A 156 -12.07 13.41 3.27
C ARG A 156 -12.59 12.48 4.36
N ILE A 157 -11.92 12.39 5.51
CA ILE A 157 -12.37 11.58 6.66
C ILE A 157 -13.75 12.05 7.14
N THR A 158 -13.96 13.36 7.26
CA THR A 158 -15.26 13.91 7.68
C THR A 158 -16.36 13.63 6.66
N LEU A 159 -16.05 13.67 5.35
CA LEU A 159 -16.99 13.30 4.30
C LEU A 159 -17.41 11.83 4.41
N GLU A 160 -16.43 10.92 4.53
CA GLU A 160 -16.71 9.49 4.59
C GLU A 160 -17.47 9.12 5.88
N ARG A 161 -17.16 9.76 7.01
CA ARG A 161 -17.95 9.61 8.25
C ARG A 161 -19.42 10.01 8.07
N ARG A 162 -19.70 11.12 7.38
CA ARG A 162 -21.07 11.55 7.10
C ARG A 162 -21.82 10.57 6.21
N LYS A 163 -21.16 10.05 5.16
CA LYS A 163 -21.75 9.02 4.30
C LYS A 163 -22.04 7.73 5.08
N PHE A 164 -21.10 7.30 5.92
CA PHE A 164 -21.26 6.12 6.76
C PHE A 164 -22.46 6.25 7.71
N LEU A 165 -22.58 7.38 8.42
CA LEU A 165 -23.71 7.62 9.32
C LEU A 165 -25.05 7.60 8.57
N LYS A 166 -25.14 8.28 7.43
CA LYS A 166 -26.37 8.25 6.60
C LYS A 166 -26.73 6.83 6.14
N ASN A 167 -25.73 6.03 5.80
CA ASN A 167 -25.94 4.63 5.41
C ASN A 167 -26.37 3.77 6.61
N ALA A 168 -25.84 4.03 7.80
CA ALA A 168 -26.22 3.35 9.03
C ALA A 168 -27.68 3.68 9.42
N ASP A 169 -28.09 4.96 9.38
CA ASP A 169 -29.45 5.37 9.71
C ASP A 169 -30.49 4.73 8.77
N THR A 170 -30.19 4.70 7.48
CA THR A 170 -31.07 4.05 6.49
C THR A 170 -31.12 2.54 6.68
N ALA A 171 -30.03 1.88 7.07
CA ALA A 171 -30.04 0.46 7.39
C ALA A 171 -30.85 0.16 8.65
N ALA A 172 -30.71 0.97 9.71
CA ALA A 172 -31.48 0.84 10.94
C ALA A 172 -32.99 1.01 10.69
N TYR A 173 -33.37 2.00 9.87
CA TYR A 173 -34.76 2.19 9.47
C TYR A 173 -35.35 0.98 8.73
N LEU A 174 -34.62 0.42 7.77
CA LEU A 174 -35.07 -0.77 7.04
C LEU A 174 -35.18 -2.00 7.94
N GLN A 175 -34.26 -2.14 8.90
CA GLN A 175 -34.30 -3.25 9.85
C GLN A 175 -35.52 -3.16 10.78
N GLN A 176 -35.84 -1.96 11.26
CA GLN A 176 -37.07 -1.72 12.03
C GLN A 176 -38.33 -2.05 11.21
N GLU A 177 -38.34 -1.72 9.92
CA GLU A 177 -39.48 -2.04 9.06
C GLU A 177 -39.61 -3.55 8.80
N LEU A 178 -38.49 -4.27 8.64
CA LEU A 178 -38.48 -5.73 8.54
C LEU A 178 -39.00 -6.41 9.81
N GLU A 179 -38.61 -5.89 10.98
CA GLU A 179 -39.08 -6.40 12.28
C GLU A 179 -40.60 -6.26 12.41
N LYS A 180 -41.16 -5.09 12.07
CA LYS A 180 -42.62 -4.90 12.03
C LYS A 180 -43.32 -5.88 11.09
N LEU A 181 -42.74 -6.12 9.91
CA LEU A 181 -43.31 -7.08 8.96
C LEU A 181 -43.26 -8.52 9.48
N GLN A 182 -42.21 -8.88 10.22
CA GLN A 182 -42.11 -10.17 10.90
C GLN A 182 -43.17 -10.31 12.01
N ASP A 183 -43.38 -9.27 12.82
CA ASP A 183 -44.42 -9.26 13.85
C ASP A 183 -45.83 -9.39 13.26
N LEU A 184 -46.12 -8.67 12.17
CA LEU A 184 -47.38 -8.81 11.44
C LEU A 184 -47.57 -10.23 10.88
N ARG A 185 -46.49 -10.84 10.35
CA ARG A 185 -46.53 -12.23 9.87
C ARG A 185 -46.78 -13.21 11.01
N ASN A 186 -46.14 -13.03 12.15
CA ASN A 186 -46.33 -13.89 13.32
C ASN A 186 -47.75 -13.75 13.89
N LYS A 187 -48.29 -12.53 13.93
CA LYS A 187 -49.68 -12.26 14.31
C LYS A 187 -50.68 -12.93 13.35
N ALA A 188 -50.46 -12.81 12.04
CA ALA A 188 -51.29 -13.47 11.03
C ALA A 188 -51.22 -15.00 11.09
N LYS A 189 -50.10 -15.58 11.53
CA LYS A 189 -50.00 -17.03 11.78
C LYS A 189 -50.78 -17.46 13.02
N MET A 190 -50.71 -16.69 14.11
CA MET A 190 -51.49 -16.95 15.32
C MET A 190 -53.00 -16.79 15.07
N ASP A 191 -53.39 -15.80 14.25
CA ASP A 191 -54.77 -15.65 13.80
C ASP A 191 -55.13 -16.81 12.84
N GLY A 192 -54.23 -17.24 11.96
CA GLY A 192 -54.43 -18.36 11.03
C GLY A 192 -54.72 -19.71 11.69
N GLU A 193 -54.18 -19.99 12.87
CA GLU A 193 -54.53 -21.19 13.66
C GLU A 193 -55.98 -21.19 14.18
N LEU A 194 -56.70 -20.07 14.08
CA LEU A 194 -58.12 -19.94 14.42
C LEU A 194 -59.07 -20.02 13.20
N TRP A 195 -58.55 -19.92 11.96
CA TRP A 195 -59.36 -19.68 10.75
C TRP A 195 -59.22 -20.75 9.65
N ASP A 196 -58.91 -22.00 10.00
CA ASP A 196 -58.88 -23.11 9.03
C ASP A 196 -60.24 -23.42 8.37
N ASP A 197 -61.30 -22.66 8.65
CA ASP A 197 -62.66 -22.89 8.12
C ASP A 197 -63.23 -21.77 7.20
N ARG A 198 -62.45 -20.72 6.84
CA ARG A 198 -62.95 -19.65 5.93
C ARG A 198 -61.95 -19.15 4.89
N VAL A 199 -61.20 -20.07 4.27
CA VAL A 199 -60.34 -19.77 3.13
C VAL A 199 -61.21 -19.50 1.88
N SER A 200 -61.54 -18.23 1.63
CA SER A 200 -61.94 -17.75 0.29
C SER A 200 -61.74 -16.25 0.02
N SER A 201 -61.46 -15.39 1.01
CA SER A 201 -61.40 -13.92 0.79
C SER A 201 -60.02 -13.25 0.93
N SER A 202 -58.94 -13.97 1.26
CA SER A 202 -57.62 -13.38 1.65
C SER A 202 -56.58 -13.26 0.51
N SER A 203 -56.88 -13.79 -0.68
CA SER A 203 -55.92 -13.87 -1.80
C SER A 203 -55.30 -12.51 -2.21
N ALA A 204 -56.11 -11.45 -2.22
CA ALA A 204 -55.66 -10.11 -2.63
C ALA A 204 -54.68 -9.47 -1.63
N GLN A 205 -54.86 -9.65 -0.32
CA GLN A 205 -53.98 -9.07 0.70
C GLN A 205 -52.60 -9.76 0.72
N ASN A 206 -52.57 -11.09 0.52
CA ASN A 206 -51.32 -11.83 0.39
C ASN A 206 -50.54 -11.42 -0.87
N SER A 207 -51.22 -11.14 -1.98
CA SER A 207 -50.56 -10.64 -3.20
C SER A 207 -49.84 -9.30 -2.96
N HIS A 208 -50.47 -8.40 -2.19
CA HIS A 208 -49.92 -7.08 -1.90
C HIS A 208 -48.73 -7.17 -0.93
N LEU A 209 -48.79 -8.08 0.05
CA LEU A 209 -47.68 -8.32 0.97
C LEU A 209 -46.47 -8.93 0.26
N VAL A 210 -46.69 -9.93 -0.60
CA VAL A 210 -45.65 -10.54 -1.44
C VAL A 210 -45.03 -9.48 -2.35
N SER A 211 -45.83 -8.64 -3.02
CA SER A 211 -45.32 -7.54 -3.84
C SER A 211 -44.45 -6.56 -3.04
N LYS A 212 -44.85 -6.22 -1.81
CA LYS A 212 -44.07 -5.34 -0.93
C LYS A 212 -42.73 -5.96 -0.53
N VAL A 213 -42.72 -7.25 -0.20
CA VAL A 213 -41.51 -8.00 0.16
C VAL A 213 -40.59 -8.14 -1.05
N THR A 214 -41.13 -8.44 -2.23
CA THR A 214 -40.35 -8.49 -3.48
C THR A 214 -39.70 -7.15 -3.79
N ARG A 215 -40.42 -6.03 -3.65
CA ARG A 215 -39.86 -4.69 -3.84
C ARG A 215 -38.76 -4.35 -2.82
N LEU A 216 -38.90 -4.78 -1.57
CA LEU A 216 -37.84 -4.63 -0.56
C LEU A 216 -36.61 -5.48 -0.90
N TRP A 217 -36.80 -6.71 -1.38
CA TRP A 217 -35.72 -7.60 -1.80
C TRP A 217 -35.00 -7.08 -3.03
N GLU A 218 -35.73 -6.59 -4.03
CA GLU A 218 -35.19 -5.92 -5.20
C GLU A 218 -34.42 -4.65 -4.80
N SER A 219 -34.94 -3.86 -3.85
CA SER A 219 -34.23 -2.68 -3.34
C SER A 219 -32.93 -3.04 -2.60
N LEU A 220 -32.91 -4.16 -1.86
CA LEU A 220 -31.70 -4.65 -1.19
C LEU A 220 -30.66 -5.18 -2.19
N LEU A 221 -31.11 -5.92 -3.22
CA LEU A 221 -30.24 -6.38 -4.32
C LEU A 221 -29.68 -5.22 -5.14
N ALA A 222 -30.52 -4.23 -5.45
CA ALA A 222 -30.10 -3.00 -6.13
C ALA A 222 -29.12 -2.18 -5.26
N ARG A 223 -29.24 -2.23 -3.93
CA ARG A 223 -28.30 -1.57 -3.02
C ARG A 223 -26.96 -2.32 -2.96
N LYS A 224 -26.97 -3.66 -3.03
CA LYS A 224 -25.75 -4.47 -3.16
C LYS A 224 -25.03 -4.16 -4.47
N SER A 225 -25.76 -4.08 -5.59
CA SER A 225 -25.18 -3.70 -6.89
C SER A 225 -24.71 -2.25 -6.90
N GLN A 226 -25.41 -1.31 -6.26
CA GLN A 226 -24.91 0.07 -6.08
C GLN A 226 -23.67 0.14 -5.20
N HIS A 227 -23.53 -0.74 -4.20
CA HIS A 227 -22.30 -0.82 -3.40
C HIS A 227 -21.14 -1.41 -4.20
N GLU A 228 -21.39 -2.37 -5.11
CA GLU A 228 -20.42 -2.86 -6.08
C GLU A 228 -20.03 -1.77 -7.10
N VAL A 229 -20.97 -0.92 -7.53
CA VAL A 229 -20.73 0.21 -8.45
C VAL A 229 -20.01 1.39 -7.76
N LEU A 230 -20.30 1.64 -6.48
CA LEU A 230 -19.58 2.64 -5.68
C LEU A 230 -18.19 2.15 -5.24
N ALA A 231 -18.01 0.84 -5.10
CA ALA A 231 -16.72 0.16 -4.99
C ALA A 231 -16.08 -0.12 -6.36
N SER A 232 -16.65 0.39 -7.46
CA SER A 232 -16.02 0.42 -8.79
C SER A 232 -15.74 1.87 -9.21
N GLY A 233 -15.43 2.73 -8.23
CA GLY A 233 -15.24 4.15 -8.48
C GLY A 233 -13.89 4.45 -9.17
N PRO A 234 -13.59 5.73 -9.46
CA PRO A 234 -12.34 6.17 -10.08
C PRO A 234 -11.07 5.69 -9.34
N ILE A 235 -11.19 5.27 -8.09
CA ILE A 235 -10.12 4.68 -7.27
C ILE A 235 -9.90 3.22 -7.62
N GLU A 236 -10.93 2.39 -7.75
CA GLU A 236 -10.78 1.06 -8.35
C GLU A 236 -10.42 1.14 -9.83
N ASP A 237 -10.92 2.11 -10.59
CA ASP A 237 -10.45 2.35 -11.97
C ASP A 237 -9.01 2.85 -12.02
N LEU A 238 -8.52 3.58 -11.01
CA LEU A 238 -7.11 3.97 -10.86
C LEU A 238 -6.26 2.79 -10.38
N ILE A 239 -6.78 1.91 -9.54
CA ILE A 239 -6.12 0.67 -9.11
C ILE A 239 -6.07 -0.30 -10.29
N ALA A 240 -7.15 -0.44 -11.06
CA ALA A 240 -7.25 -1.21 -12.29
C ALA A 240 -6.39 -0.58 -13.40
N HIS A 241 -6.38 0.75 -13.60
CA HIS A 241 -5.45 1.42 -14.54
C HIS A 241 -4.00 1.33 -14.09
N ARG A 242 -3.73 1.28 -12.78
CA ARG A 242 -2.37 1.06 -12.24
C ARG A 242 -1.95 -0.40 -12.37
N GLU A 243 -2.88 -1.34 -12.28
CA GLU A 243 -2.66 -2.75 -12.59
C GLU A 243 -2.58 -3.03 -14.10
N HIS A 244 -3.27 -2.24 -14.94
CA HIS A 244 -3.26 -2.34 -16.41
C HIS A 244 -2.06 -1.64 -17.05
N ARG A 245 -1.54 -0.53 -16.48
CA ARG A 245 -0.31 0.12 -17.01
C ARG A 245 0.96 -0.73 -16.91
N TYR A 246 0.93 -1.84 -16.17
CA TYR A 246 2.04 -2.80 -16.06
C TYR A 246 1.66 -4.25 -16.40
N ARG A 247 0.43 -4.51 -16.85
CA ARG A 247 0.08 -5.80 -17.45
C ARG A 247 0.39 -5.71 -18.94
N ILE A 248 1.44 -6.40 -19.35
CA ILE A 248 1.64 -6.76 -20.76
C ILE A 248 0.35 -7.46 -21.19
N SER A 249 -0.34 -6.92 -22.20
CA SER A 249 -1.58 -7.51 -22.70
C SER A 249 -1.27 -8.95 -23.14
N GLY A 250 -1.97 -9.94 -22.58
CA GLY A 250 -1.73 -11.36 -22.91
C GLY A 250 -1.85 -11.64 -24.40
N SER A 251 -2.69 -10.88 -25.12
CA SER A 251 -2.80 -10.90 -26.58
C SER A 251 -1.57 -10.34 -27.31
N ALA A 252 -0.92 -9.31 -26.75
CA ALA A 252 0.30 -8.73 -27.32
C ALA A 252 1.51 -9.66 -27.13
N LEU A 253 1.55 -10.42 -26.03
CA LEU A 253 2.56 -11.46 -25.82
C LEU A 253 2.35 -12.65 -26.76
N LEU A 254 1.09 -13.07 -26.97
CA LEU A 254 0.75 -14.17 -27.87
C LEU A 254 1.06 -13.84 -29.34
N SER A 255 0.69 -12.64 -29.82
CA SER A 255 1.03 -12.19 -31.18
C SER A 255 2.53 -12.00 -31.41
N ALA A 256 3.30 -11.66 -30.37
CA ALA A 256 4.76 -11.59 -30.47
C ALA A 256 5.42 -12.96 -30.52
N MET A 257 4.80 -13.98 -29.89
CA MET A 257 5.28 -15.37 -29.95
C MET A 257 4.98 -16.02 -31.30
N ASP A 258 3.81 -15.74 -31.89
CA ASP A 258 3.43 -16.27 -33.22
C ASP A 258 4.24 -15.68 -34.39
N GLN A 259 4.86 -14.50 -34.21
CA GLN A 259 5.78 -13.90 -35.20
C GLN A 259 7.22 -14.44 -35.10
N SER A 260 7.50 -15.31 -34.13
CA SER A 260 8.82 -15.92 -33.92
C SER A 260 8.92 -17.38 -34.36
N SER A 261 7.95 -17.86 -35.15
CA SER A 261 7.99 -19.16 -35.84
C SER A 261 8.33 -19.00 -37.32
#